data_AF-X1MFH1-F1
#
_entry.id   AF-X1MFH1-F1
#
_cell.length_a   1.000
_cell.length_b   1.000
_cell.length_c   1.000
_cell.angle_alpha   90.00
_cell.angle_beta   90.00
_cell.angle_gamma   90.00
#
_symmetry.space_group_name_H-M   'P 1'
#
loop_
_entity.id
_entity.type
_entity.pdbx_description
1 polymer ?
#
loop_
_entity_poly.entity_id
_entity_poly.type
_entity_poly.pdbx_seq_one_letter_code
_entity_poly.pdbx_strand_id
1 'polypeptide(L)'
;MVPNMRESLSEKRPDADDFDDFTYSKKSHFALFKGYDVELYGKSIDPDACDLKAYQDLLVFSFIKENIPRGSRILDIGGGKSRILNYFKNNYECWNLDKLEGLGNGPVAVGSEGCRLVKDYIGCFNKELPDNYFDFVFSISALEHVPEDDEG
;
A
#
# COMPACT_ATOMS: atom_id res chain seq x y z
N MET A 1 -0.32 -4.32 45.93
CA MET A 1 -1.36 -4.62 44.93
C MET A 1 -0.89 -3.99 43.63
N VAL A 2 -0.40 -4.79 42.69
CA VAL A 2 0.11 -4.28 41.42
C VAL A 2 -1.11 -4.06 40.52
N PRO A 3 -1.31 -2.88 39.93
CA PRO A 3 -2.41 -2.68 39.00
C PRO A 3 -2.23 -3.64 37.82
N ASN A 4 -3.25 -4.46 37.59
CA ASN A 4 -3.32 -5.40 36.49
C ASN A 4 -3.48 -4.58 35.19
N MET A 5 -2.35 -4.19 34.60
CA MET A 5 -2.28 -3.48 33.33
C MET A 5 -2.49 -4.48 32.19
N ARG A 6 -3.68 -5.09 32.17
CA ARG A 6 -4.30 -5.52 30.92
C ARG A 6 -5.12 -4.34 30.47
N GLU A 7 -4.45 -3.34 29.89
CA GLU A 7 -5.14 -2.56 28.87
C GLU A 7 -5.70 -3.60 27.90
N SER A 8 -7.03 -3.69 27.82
CA SER A 8 -7.61 -4.24 26.61
C SER A 8 -7.09 -3.33 25.52
N LEU A 9 -6.08 -3.79 24.78
CA LEU A 9 -5.75 -3.22 23.50
C LEU A 9 -7.06 -3.30 22.72
N SER A 10 -7.85 -2.23 22.72
CA SER A 10 -8.74 -1.98 21.60
C SER A 10 -7.82 -2.09 20.41
N GLU A 11 -7.99 -3.14 19.61
CA GLU A 11 -7.17 -3.40 18.41
C GLU A 11 -7.30 -2.17 17.52
N LYS A 12 -6.40 -1.20 17.72
CA LYS A 12 -6.43 0.08 17.05
C LYS A 12 -6.10 -0.21 15.60
N ARG A 13 -7.15 -0.23 14.77
CA ARG A 13 -7.02 -0.46 13.34
C ARG A 13 -6.43 0.80 12.71
N PRO A 14 -5.66 0.65 11.62
CA PRO A 14 -5.14 1.80 10.91
C PRO A 14 -6.33 2.60 10.36
N ASP A 15 -6.42 3.87 10.73
CA ASP A 15 -7.49 4.81 10.39
C ASP A 15 -6.87 6.12 9.89
N ALA A 16 -7.56 6.82 8.99
CA ALA A 16 -7.03 8.03 8.37
C ALA A 16 -6.84 9.17 9.39
N ASP A 17 -7.71 9.25 10.40
CA ASP A 17 -7.70 10.30 11.41
C ASP A 17 -6.74 9.98 12.57
N ASP A 18 -6.25 8.73 12.67
CA ASP A 18 -5.38 8.28 13.75
C ASP A 18 -4.32 7.24 13.30
N PHE A 19 -3.39 7.70 12.44
CA PHE A 19 -2.37 6.86 11.79
C PHE A 19 -0.98 6.92 12.45
N ASP A 20 -0.77 7.76 13.47
CA ASP A 20 0.55 8.05 14.05
C ASP A 20 1.29 6.79 14.52
N ASP A 21 0.55 5.81 15.03
CA ASP A 21 1.12 4.55 15.55
C ASP A 21 1.81 3.72 14.46
N PHE A 22 1.44 3.93 13.19
CA PHE A 22 1.89 3.17 12.02
C PHE A 22 3.00 3.87 11.23
N THR A 23 3.50 5.01 11.69
CA THR A 23 4.64 5.74 11.09
C THR A 23 5.94 4.94 11.07
N TYR A 24 6.05 3.91 11.91
CA TYR A 24 7.14 2.93 11.90
C TYR A 24 6.60 1.53 12.17
N SER A 25 7.31 0.50 11.72
CA SER A 25 6.89 -0.89 11.90
C SER A 25 7.11 -1.38 13.34
N LYS A 26 6.13 -2.10 13.88
CA LYS A 26 6.22 -2.77 15.18
C LYS A 26 5.72 -4.20 15.06
N LYS A 27 6.32 -5.13 15.81
CA LYS A 27 5.86 -6.52 15.90
C LYS A 27 4.41 -6.61 16.38
N SER A 28 3.97 -5.70 17.26
CA SER A 28 2.60 -5.64 17.74
C SER A 28 1.57 -5.39 16.63
N HIS A 29 1.92 -4.70 15.55
CA HIS A 29 1.00 -4.44 14.44
C HIS A 29 0.61 -5.71 13.68
N PHE A 30 1.45 -6.75 13.68
CA PHE A 30 1.15 -8.00 12.98
C PHE A 30 -0.06 -8.73 13.57
N ALA A 31 -0.45 -8.45 14.82
CA ALA A 31 -1.71 -8.93 15.38
C ALA A 31 -2.93 -8.43 14.58
N LEU A 32 -2.84 -7.21 14.03
CA LEU A 32 -3.89 -6.57 13.21
C LEU A 32 -3.95 -7.14 11.78
N PHE A 33 -2.86 -7.74 11.30
CA PHE A 33 -2.75 -8.28 9.94
C PHE A 33 -3.11 -9.76 9.84
N LYS A 34 -3.53 -10.38 10.95
CA LYS A 34 -3.76 -11.83 11.03
C LYS A 34 -4.80 -12.27 10.01
N GLY A 35 -4.42 -13.14 9.07
CA GLY A 35 -5.27 -13.64 7.99
C GLY A 35 -5.11 -12.87 6.68
N TYR A 36 -4.77 -11.57 6.75
CA TYR A 36 -4.49 -10.76 5.56
C TYR A 36 -3.21 -11.16 4.85
N ASP A 37 -2.24 -11.70 5.57
CA ASP A 37 -1.06 -12.35 5.03
C ASP A 37 -1.39 -13.54 4.13
N VAL A 38 -2.26 -14.43 4.62
CA VAL A 38 -2.72 -15.58 3.82
C VAL A 38 -3.56 -15.11 2.63
N GLU A 39 -4.42 -14.11 2.80
CA GLU A 39 -5.22 -13.57 1.70
C GLU A 39 -4.37 -12.94 0.59
N LEU A 40 -3.37 -12.14 0.95
CA LEU A 40 -2.55 -11.40 -0.01
C LEU A 40 -1.41 -12.25 -0.61
N TYR A 41 -0.75 -13.08 0.19
CA TYR A 41 0.42 -13.87 -0.22
C TYR A 41 0.16 -15.36 -0.39
N GLY A 42 -1.00 -15.87 0.05
CA GLY A 42 -1.28 -17.31 0.08
C GLY A 42 -0.51 -18.07 1.17
N LYS A 43 0.18 -17.38 2.07
CA LYS A 43 0.97 -17.96 3.17
C LYS A 43 1.03 -17.01 4.35
N SER A 44 1.21 -17.57 5.55
CA SER A 44 1.48 -16.75 6.72
C SER A 44 2.86 -16.08 6.63
N ILE A 45 2.94 -14.85 7.14
CA ILE A 45 4.19 -14.09 7.23
C ILE A 45 4.72 -14.16 8.66
N ASP A 46 5.99 -14.48 8.81
CA ASP A 46 6.70 -14.48 10.09
C ASP A 46 7.18 -13.06 10.41
N PRO A 47 6.67 -12.40 11.47
CA PRO A 47 7.09 -11.05 11.86
C PRO A 47 8.56 -10.93 12.23
N ASP A 48 9.23 -12.03 12.58
CA ASP A 48 10.64 -12.04 12.98
C ASP A 48 11.59 -12.17 11.78
N ALA A 49 11.08 -12.56 10.61
CA ALA A 49 11.87 -12.86 9.42
C ALA A 49 11.44 -12.11 8.15
N CYS A 50 10.33 -11.37 8.18
CA CYS A 50 9.84 -10.65 7.01
C CYS A 50 10.66 -9.40 6.69
N ASP A 51 10.64 -9.00 5.42
CA ASP A 51 11.17 -7.69 5.01
C ASP A 51 10.18 -6.56 5.31
N LEU A 52 10.65 -5.31 5.19
CA LEU A 52 9.83 -4.12 5.39
C LEU A 52 8.68 -4.04 4.38
N LYS A 53 8.89 -4.57 3.17
CA LYS A 53 7.89 -4.52 2.09
C LYS A 53 6.67 -5.35 2.43
N ALA A 54 6.86 -6.52 3.03
CA ALA A 54 5.77 -7.35 3.52
C ALA A 54 4.94 -6.63 4.59
N TYR A 55 5.59 -5.91 5.51
CA TYR A 55 4.89 -5.10 6.49
C TYR A 55 4.08 -3.96 5.83
N GLN A 56 4.68 -3.21 4.91
CA GLN A 56 4.02 -2.10 4.21
C GLN A 56 2.82 -2.59 3.38
N ASP A 57 2.99 -3.72 2.69
CA ASP A 57 1.92 -4.35 1.92
C ASP A 57 0.73 -4.72 2.82
N LEU A 58 0.98 -5.34 3.97
CA LEU A 58 -0.07 -5.74 4.92
C LEU A 58 -0.76 -4.53 5.55
N LEU A 59 0.00 -3.49 5.88
CA LEU A 59 -0.55 -2.25 6.43
C LEU A 59 -1.52 -1.61 5.44
N VAL A 60 -1.10 -1.36 4.20
CA VAL A 60 -1.96 -0.78 3.15
C VAL A 60 -3.15 -1.70 2.85
N PHE A 61 -2.91 -3.00 2.73
CA PHE A 61 -3.97 -3.97 2.46
C PHE A 61 -5.05 -3.96 3.55
N SER A 62 -4.63 -3.97 4.82
CA SER A 62 -5.56 -3.87 5.97
C SER A 62 -6.31 -2.55 5.95
N PHE A 63 -5.64 -1.43 5.67
CA PHE A 63 -6.29 -0.13 5.58
C PHE A 63 -7.37 -0.08 4.50
N ILE A 64 -7.09 -0.62 3.31
CA ILE A 64 -8.09 -0.69 2.22
C ILE A 64 -9.30 -1.54 2.63
N LYS A 65 -9.05 -2.71 3.25
CA LYS A 65 -10.12 -3.62 3.69
C LYS A 65 -11.06 -2.98 4.71
N GLU A 66 -10.49 -2.22 5.63
CA GLU A 66 -11.22 -1.70 6.79
C GLU A 66 -11.90 -0.36 6.50
N ASN A 67 -11.30 0.48 5.64
CA ASN A 67 -11.69 1.88 5.55
C ASN A 67 -12.17 2.30 4.14
N ILE A 68 -11.81 1.56 3.08
CA ILE A 68 -12.06 2.00 1.71
C ILE A 68 -13.27 1.25 1.12
N PRO A 69 -14.38 1.94 0.81
CA PRO A 69 -15.58 1.32 0.27
C PRO A 69 -15.31 0.57 -1.04
N ARG A 70 -16.01 -0.56 -1.24
CA ARG A 70 -15.99 -1.27 -2.52
C ARG A 70 -16.48 -0.35 -3.64
N GLY A 71 -15.87 -0.46 -4.81
CA GLY A 71 -16.12 0.40 -5.95
C GLY A 71 -15.32 1.71 -5.96
N SER A 72 -14.56 2.01 -4.89
CA SER A 72 -13.66 3.16 -4.87
C SER A 72 -12.55 3.08 -5.92
N ARG A 73 -12.05 4.25 -6.29
CA ARG A 73 -10.95 4.47 -7.25
C ARG A 73 -9.64 4.57 -6.50
N ILE A 74 -8.77 3.57 -6.69
CA ILE A 74 -7.52 3.42 -5.96
C ILE A 74 -6.33 3.62 -6.90
N LEU A 75 -5.38 4.46 -6.51
CA LEU A 75 -4.12 4.67 -7.21
C LEU A 75 -2.93 4.15 -6.40
N ASP A 76 -2.14 3.27 -7.00
CA ASP A 76 -0.82 2.86 -6.51
C ASP A 76 0.26 3.62 -7.28
N ILE A 77 1.13 4.36 -6.58
CA ILE A 77 2.25 5.12 -7.17
C ILE A 77 3.54 4.32 -7.01
N GLY A 78 4.18 4.02 -8.14
CA GLY A 78 5.36 3.17 -8.24
C GLY A 78 5.06 1.70 -7.95
N GLY A 79 3.83 1.28 -8.23
CA GLY A 79 3.33 -0.04 -7.84
C GLY A 79 3.87 -1.20 -8.68
N GLY A 80 4.49 -0.92 -9.84
CA GLY A 80 4.98 -1.93 -10.79
C GLY A 80 3.99 -3.06 -11.01
N LYS A 81 4.29 -4.25 -10.50
CA LYS A 81 3.35 -5.38 -10.43
C LYS A 81 2.71 -5.44 -9.04
N SER A 82 1.78 -4.53 -8.79
CA SER A 82 1.15 -4.37 -7.47
C SER A 82 0.35 -5.61 -7.07
N ARG A 83 0.76 -6.27 -5.97
CA ARG A 83 0.02 -7.42 -5.41
C ARG A 83 -1.31 -6.96 -4.83
N ILE A 84 -1.34 -5.76 -4.27
CA ILE A 84 -2.52 -5.15 -3.64
C ILE A 84 -3.57 -4.87 -4.70
N LEU A 85 -3.23 -4.13 -5.76
CA LEU A 85 -4.19 -3.86 -6.84
C LEU A 85 -4.64 -5.15 -7.53
N ASN A 86 -3.74 -6.11 -7.74
CA ASN A 86 -4.11 -7.39 -8.34
C ASN A 86 -5.15 -8.17 -7.50
N TYR A 87 -5.12 -8.04 -6.17
CA TYR A 87 -6.15 -8.60 -5.30
C TYR A 87 -7.47 -7.85 -5.43
N PHE A 88 -7.43 -6.52 -5.45
CA PHE A 88 -8.63 -5.67 -5.38
C PHE A 88 -9.33 -5.42 -6.72
N LYS A 89 -8.68 -5.67 -7.86
CA LYS A 89 -9.15 -5.32 -9.21
C LYS A 89 -10.58 -5.72 -9.59
N ASN A 90 -11.14 -6.75 -8.97
CA ASN A 90 -12.51 -7.21 -9.27
C ASN A 90 -13.59 -6.42 -8.52
N ASN A 91 -13.20 -5.63 -7.52
CA ASN A 91 -14.10 -4.98 -6.58
C ASN A 91 -13.88 -3.46 -6.48
N TYR A 92 -12.82 -2.96 -7.12
CA TYR A 92 -12.36 -1.57 -7.07
C TYR A 92 -11.91 -1.15 -8.47
N GLU A 93 -11.94 0.15 -8.73
CA GLU A 93 -11.29 0.70 -9.92
C GLU A 93 -9.82 0.94 -9.61
N CYS A 94 -8.95 0.07 -10.12
CA CYS A 94 -7.52 0.08 -9.79
C CYS A 94 -6.67 0.75 -10.87
N TRP A 95 -5.85 1.71 -10.44
CA TRP A 95 -4.90 2.42 -11.27
C TRP A 95 -3.50 2.29 -10.70
N ASN A 96 -2.51 2.22 -11.58
CA ASN A 96 -1.10 2.19 -11.24
C ASN A 96 -0.37 3.27 -12.04
N LEU A 97 0.46 4.05 -11.36
CA LEU A 97 1.37 5.02 -11.97
C LEU A 97 2.80 4.48 -11.83
N ASP A 98 3.39 4.01 -12.91
CA ASP A 98 4.76 3.50 -12.88
C ASP A 98 5.40 3.57 -14.28
N LYS A 99 6.62 4.11 -14.36
CA LYS A 99 7.36 4.22 -15.62
C LYS A 99 7.89 2.86 -16.12
N LEU A 100 7.95 1.85 -15.27
CA LEU A 100 8.43 0.49 -15.53
C LEU A 100 9.88 0.44 -16.03
N GLU A 101 10.79 1.10 -15.32
CA GLU A 101 12.21 1.16 -15.71
C GLU A 101 13.05 -0.01 -15.22
N GLY A 102 12.48 -0.91 -14.42
CA GLY A 102 13.20 -2.03 -13.84
C GLY A 102 14.13 -1.67 -12.66
N LEU A 103 14.06 -0.44 -12.14
CA LEU A 103 14.81 0.00 -10.97
C LEU A 103 14.39 -0.81 -9.72
N GLY A 104 15.35 -1.13 -8.84
CA GLY A 104 15.05 -1.82 -7.57
C GLY A 104 14.42 -3.21 -7.70
N ASN A 105 14.72 -3.95 -8.77
CA ASN A 105 14.03 -5.20 -9.17
C ASN A 105 12.57 -5.00 -9.61
N GLY A 106 12.21 -3.79 -10.02
CA GLY A 106 10.91 -3.48 -10.60
C GLY A 106 10.68 -4.19 -11.95
N PRO A 107 9.42 -4.28 -12.40
CA PRO A 107 9.12 -4.82 -13.72
C PRO A 107 9.45 -3.80 -14.83
N VAL A 108 9.87 -4.30 -15.99
CA VAL A 108 9.96 -3.51 -17.25
C VAL A 108 8.69 -3.58 -18.10
N ALA A 109 7.80 -4.51 -17.74
CA ALA A 109 6.50 -4.71 -18.36
C ALA A 109 5.54 -5.32 -17.34
N VAL A 110 4.30 -4.84 -17.32
CA VAL A 110 3.19 -5.47 -16.59
C VAL A 110 2.01 -5.64 -17.52
N GLY A 111 1.26 -6.73 -17.33
CA GLY A 111 0.00 -6.94 -18.04
C GLY A 111 -1.07 -5.96 -17.56
N SER A 112 -2.01 -5.61 -18.42
CA SER A 112 -3.13 -4.70 -18.13
C SER A 112 -4.34 -5.40 -17.50
N GLU A 113 -4.15 -6.54 -16.85
CA GLU A 113 -5.25 -7.40 -16.42
C GLU A 113 -5.98 -6.83 -15.19
N GLY A 114 -6.96 -5.96 -15.45
CA GLY A 114 -7.89 -5.40 -14.47
C GLY A 114 -7.38 -4.18 -13.71
N CYS A 115 -6.22 -3.64 -14.09
CA CYS A 115 -5.71 -2.38 -13.54
C CYS A 115 -5.28 -1.47 -14.70
N ARG A 116 -5.61 -0.17 -14.62
CA ARG A 116 -5.13 0.81 -15.59
C ARG A 116 -3.72 1.23 -15.24
N LEU A 117 -2.78 1.07 -16.17
CA LEU A 117 -1.41 1.55 -16.00
C LEU A 117 -1.22 2.88 -16.73
N VAL A 118 -0.76 3.90 -16.00
CA VAL A 118 -0.23 5.14 -16.54
C VAL A 118 1.30 5.08 -16.45
N LYS A 119 1.98 5.14 -17.59
CA LYS A 119 3.45 5.05 -17.66
C LYS A 119 4.09 6.42 -17.55
N ASP A 120 4.34 6.86 -16.33
CA ASP A 120 4.98 8.14 -16.07
C ASP A 120 5.63 8.18 -14.67
N TYR A 121 6.35 9.26 -14.38
CA TYR A 121 6.79 9.57 -13.02
C TYR A 121 5.73 10.37 -12.24
N ILE A 122 5.75 10.24 -10.92
CA ILE A 122 5.05 11.19 -10.05
C ILE A 122 5.63 12.59 -10.26
N GLY A 123 4.76 13.61 -10.31
CA GLY A 123 5.16 15.01 -10.55
C GLY A 123 5.18 15.45 -12.03
N CYS A 124 5.00 14.54 -12.99
CA CYS A 124 4.91 14.91 -14.41
C CYS A 124 3.52 15.44 -14.85
N PHE A 125 2.55 15.50 -13.94
CA PHE A 125 1.17 15.97 -14.18
C PHE A 125 0.53 15.37 -15.44
N ASN A 126 0.67 14.05 -15.59
CA ASN A 126 0.15 13.32 -16.73
C ASN A 126 -1.37 13.51 -16.85
N LYS A 127 -1.85 13.97 -18.01
CA LYS A 127 -3.27 14.27 -18.26
C LYS A 127 -4.18 13.04 -18.23
N GLU A 128 -3.61 11.83 -18.27
CA GLU A 128 -4.38 10.61 -18.05
C GLU A 128 -4.83 10.44 -16.60
N LEU A 129 -4.17 11.10 -15.64
CA LEU A 129 -4.56 11.14 -14.24
C LEU A 129 -5.48 12.35 -14.01
N PRO A 130 -6.81 12.14 -13.91
CA PRO A 130 -7.75 13.23 -13.68
C PRO A 130 -7.63 13.81 -12.26
N ASP A 131 -7.78 15.13 -12.16
CA ASP A 131 -7.86 15.84 -10.89
C ASP A 131 -9.09 15.41 -10.08
N ASN A 132 -8.96 15.36 -8.74
CA ASN A 132 -10.05 15.07 -7.81
C ASN A 132 -10.81 13.75 -8.10
N TYR A 133 -10.11 12.76 -8.64
CA TYR A 133 -10.73 11.52 -9.09
C TYR A 133 -10.55 10.34 -8.14
N PHE A 134 -9.38 10.20 -7.52
CA PHE A 134 -9.06 9.03 -6.70
C PHE A 134 -9.58 9.19 -5.27
N ASP A 135 -10.18 8.13 -4.76
CA ASP A 135 -10.69 8.07 -3.38
C ASP A 135 -9.59 7.66 -2.39
N PHE A 136 -8.58 6.90 -2.87
CA PHE A 136 -7.42 6.51 -2.09
C PHE A 136 -6.17 6.43 -2.97
N VAL A 137 -5.07 7.01 -2.48
CA VAL A 137 -3.76 7.00 -3.14
C VAL A 137 -2.74 6.46 -2.16
N PHE A 138 -1.93 5.51 -2.58
CA PHE A 138 -0.84 4.98 -1.77
C PHE A 138 0.43 4.79 -2.60
N SER A 139 1.56 4.65 -1.91
CA SER A 139 2.84 4.31 -2.51
C SER A 139 3.63 3.42 -1.56
N ILE A 140 4.24 2.37 -2.10
CA ILE A 140 5.13 1.48 -1.36
C ILE A 140 6.50 1.50 -2.04
N SER A 141 7.50 2.01 -1.33
CA SER A 141 8.91 2.03 -1.76
C SER A 141 9.20 2.79 -3.08
N ALA A 142 8.32 3.71 -3.53
CA ALA A 142 8.57 4.49 -4.76
C ALA A 142 9.26 5.84 -4.50
N LEU A 143 9.07 6.41 -3.31
CA LEU A 143 9.60 7.74 -2.94
C LEU A 143 11.08 7.73 -2.53
N GLU A 144 11.73 6.57 -2.48
CA GLU A 144 13.16 6.44 -2.19
C GLU A 144 14.06 6.92 -3.34
N HIS A 145 13.46 7.26 -4.50
CA HIS A 145 14.14 7.66 -5.72
C HIS A 145 13.62 8.96 -6.35
N VAL A 146 12.93 9.82 -5.58
CA VAL A 146 12.62 11.16 -6.08
C VAL A 146 13.96 11.88 -6.30
N PRO A 147 14.25 12.38 -7.51
CA PRO A 147 15.43 13.22 -7.72
C PRO A 147 15.38 14.37 -6.72
N GLU A 148 16.50 14.68 -6.05
CA GLU A 148 16.59 15.94 -5.31
C GLU A 148 16.25 17.05 -6.30
N ASP A 149 15.30 17.93 -5.93
CA ASP A 149 15.02 19.12 -6.72
C ASP A 149 16.34 19.87 -6.86
N ASP A 150 16.88 19.93 -8.09
CA ASP A 150 17.90 20.91 -8.42
C ASP A 150 17.25 22.29 -8.19
N GLU A 151 17.59 22.94 -7.07
CA GLU A 151 17.27 24.35 -6.83
C GLU A 151 17.86 25.17 -7.99
N GLY A 152 17.01 25.54 -8.95
CA GLY A 152 17.30 26.44 -10.06
C GLY A 152 16.91 27.87 -9.76
#